data_AF-A0A969FE57-F1
#
_entry.id   AF-A0A969FE57-F1
#
_cell.length_a   1.000
_cell.length_b   1.000
_cell.length_c   1.000
_cell.angle_alpha   90.00
_cell.angle_beta   90.00
_cell.angle_gamma   90.00
#
_symmetry.space_group_name_H-M   'P 1'
#
loop_
_entity.id
_entity.type
_entity.pdbx_description
1 polymer ?
#
loop_
_entity_poly.entity_id
_entity_poly.type
_entity_poly.pdbx_seq_one_letter_code
_entity_poly.pdbx_strand_id
1 'polypeptide(L)'
;MEFPPHTPLPKELQVKILLAGGHEYAVTLPPDAPLLHSLISALVSRAHGQETRSNGLFQIPIEQGRAALCFASEQLVGLVTEPPVFIQQNQTAQPQTKQPQQIWANPTPKTTSPGIIPSEYIQIDNFLSSEEANQLLNFVLRKEKDFVPTSTSTNDISYRRSMALYDFPDFSELIIERIQMVIPDVLEKLGLPSFPVSQIEAQLTAHNDGNYYKIHNDNGSTDTATRELTYVYYFYQTPKPFTGGELLIYDSKIENGFFVGTETFKTVAPRNNSIVFFLSRCLHEVLPVHCPSQAFVESRFTINGWVRR
;
A
#
# COMPACT_ATOMS: atom_id res chain seq x y z
N MET A 1 16.21 12.06 -45.74
CA MET A 1 15.44 12.95 -44.85
C MET A 1 15.63 12.41 -43.45
N GLU A 2 16.45 13.09 -42.66
CA GLU A 2 16.68 12.77 -41.25
C GLU A 2 15.41 13.04 -40.45
N PHE A 3 15.02 12.11 -39.60
CA PHE A 3 14.01 12.34 -38.57
C PHE A 3 14.58 13.34 -37.54
N PRO A 4 13.78 14.30 -37.05
CA PRO A 4 14.25 15.23 -36.04
C PRO A 4 14.60 14.47 -34.74
N PRO A 5 15.61 14.91 -33.99
CA PRO A 5 15.98 14.28 -32.73
C PRO A 5 14.81 14.37 -31.75
N HIS A 6 14.48 13.24 -31.11
CA HIS A 6 13.60 13.22 -29.95
C HIS A 6 14.03 14.31 -28.98
N THR A 7 13.18 15.31 -28.78
CA THR A 7 13.38 16.30 -27.74
C THR A 7 13.42 15.54 -26.41
N PRO A 8 14.53 15.58 -25.66
CA PRO A 8 14.58 14.89 -24.38
C PRO A 8 13.48 15.47 -23.48
N LEU A 9 12.69 14.59 -22.86
CA LEU A 9 11.77 14.98 -21.79
C LEU A 9 12.57 15.81 -20.77
N PRO A 10 12.11 17.02 -20.41
CA PRO A 10 12.85 17.87 -19.50
C PRO A 10 13.06 17.14 -18.19
N LYS A 11 14.31 17.09 -17.73
CA LYS A 11 14.70 16.40 -16.48
C LYS A 11 14.14 17.08 -15.23
N GLU A 12 13.70 18.33 -15.37
CA GLU A 12 13.25 19.19 -14.29
C GLU A 12 12.08 20.08 -14.76
N LEU A 13 11.11 20.24 -13.88
CA LEU A 13 9.91 21.07 -14.01
C LEU A 13 10.06 22.26 -13.07
N GLN A 14 9.94 23.49 -13.59
CA GLN A 14 9.76 24.65 -12.71
C GLN A 14 8.31 24.71 -12.28
N VAL A 15 8.08 24.75 -10.97
CA VAL A 15 6.76 24.74 -10.36
C VAL A 15 6.65 25.96 -9.48
N LYS A 16 5.75 26.87 -9.84
CA LYS A 16 5.37 28.00 -9.01
C LYS A 16 4.14 27.67 -8.18
N ILE A 17 4.28 27.73 -6.87
CA ILE A 17 3.25 27.49 -5.87
C ILE A 17 2.58 28.81 -5.54
N LEU A 18 1.27 28.89 -5.79
CA LEU A 18 0.45 30.09 -5.52
C LEU A 18 -0.34 29.87 -4.23
N LEU A 19 -0.10 30.70 -3.22
CA LEU A 19 -0.76 30.62 -1.93
C LEU A 19 -1.78 31.74 -1.73
N ALA A 20 -2.74 31.51 -0.84
CA ALA A 20 -3.69 32.53 -0.41
C ALA A 20 -2.97 33.77 0.13
N GLY A 21 -3.56 34.95 -0.09
CA GLY A 21 -2.94 36.23 0.24
C GLY A 21 -1.93 36.75 -0.79
N GLY A 22 -1.79 36.08 -1.96
CA GLY A 22 -1.01 36.57 -3.09
C GLY A 22 0.49 36.24 -3.04
N HIS A 23 0.88 35.25 -2.23
CA HIS A 23 2.27 34.81 -2.13
C HIS A 23 2.59 33.77 -3.21
N GLU A 24 3.79 33.86 -3.79
CA GLU A 24 4.26 32.96 -4.84
C GLU A 24 5.66 32.43 -4.51
N TYR A 25 5.88 31.12 -4.71
CA TYR A 25 7.18 30.48 -4.51
C TYR A 25 7.52 29.57 -5.67
N ALA A 26 8.73 29.68 -6.22
CA ALA A 26 9.20 28.82 -7.30
C ALA A 26 10.09 27.70 -6.74
N VAL A 27 9.83 26.46 -7.18
CA VAL A 27 10.63 25.28 -6.87
C VAL A 27 10.90 24.50 -8.14
N THR A 28 12.07 23.89 -8.24
CA THR A 28 12.42 22.99 -9.33
C THR A 28 12.21 21.56 -8.88
N LEU A 29 11.33 20.82 -9.57
CA LEU A 29 10.95 19.46 -9.21
C LEU A 29 11.12 18.56 -10.44
N PRO A 30 11.62 17.33 -10.30
CA PRO A 30 11.46 16.32 -11.34
C PRO A 30 9.98 16.15 -11.74
N PRO A 31 9.64 15.84 -13.00
CA PRO A 31 8.24 15.64 -13.42
C PRO A 31 7.51 14.51 -12.66
N ASP A 32 8.25 13.57 -12.09
CA ASP A 32 7.79 12.44 -11.28
C ASP A 32 7.94 12.69 -9.76
N ALA A 33 8.25 13.92 -9.35
CA ALA A 33 8.45 14.25 -7.94
C ALA A 33 7.15 14.01 -7.13
N PRO A 34 7.19 13.22 -6.04
CA PRO A 34 6.03 12.99 -5.16
C PRO A 34 5.40 14.29 -4.63
N LEU A 35 6.22 15.33 -4.46
CA LEU A 35 5.76 16.65 -4.06
C LEU A 35 4.84 17.30 -5.10
N LEU A 36 5.17 17.19 -6.39
CA LEU A 36 4.32 17.69 -7.46
C LEU A 36 2.96 16.99 -7.45
N HIS A 37 2.95 15.65 -7.27
CA HIS A 37 1.73 14.87 -7.14
C HIS A 37 0.86 15.29 -5.95
N SER A 38 1.51 15.55 -4.81
CA SER A 38 0.81 15.98 -3.59
C SER A 38 0.19 17.37 -3.77
N LEU A 39 0.90 18.31 -4.42
CA LEU A 39 0.40 19.65 -4.72
C LEU A 39 -0.79 19.61 -5.71
N ILE A 40 -0.71 18.78 -6.75
CA ILE A 40 -1.80 18.60 -7.72
C ILE A 40 -3.03 17.97 -7.07
N SER A 41 -2.84 16.93 -6.24
CA SER A 41 -3.93 16.26 -5.53
C SER A 41 -4.69 17.20 -4.59
N ALA A 42 -3.96 18.08 -3.87
CA ALA A 42 -4.55 19.10 -3.02
C ALA A 42 -5.43 20.08 -3.81
N LEU A 43 -5.02 20.49 -5.01
CA LEU A 43 -5.81 21.36 -5.89
C LEU A 43 -7.06 20.67 -6.43
N VAL A 44 -6.94 19.40 -6.88
CA VAL A 44 -8.06 18.65 -7.46
C VAL A 44 -9.12 18.34 -6.39
N SER A 45 -8.71 17.95 -5.18
CA SER A 45 -9.61 17.68 -4.06
C SER A 45 -10.43 18.92 -3.71
N ARG A 46 -9.79 20.09 -3.70
CA ARG A 46 -10.46 21.38 -3.47
C ARG A 46 -11.44 21.75 -4.58
N ALA A 47 -11.09 21.52 -5.84
CA ALA A 47 -11.96 21.85 -6.98
C ALA A 47 -13.28 21.04 -6.99
N HIS A 48 -13.29 19.84 -6.42
CA HIS A 48 -14.48 18.97 -6.36
C HIS A 48 -15.35 19.18 -5.11
N GLY A 49 -15.04 20.17 -4.26
CA GLY A 49 -15.81 20.42 -3.03
C GLY A 49 -15.79 19.25 -2.03
N GLN A 50 -14.86 18.31 -2.19
CA GLN A 50 -14.61 17.25 -1.22
C GLN A 50 -13.80 17.84 -0.06
N GLU A 51 -14.48 18.56 0.85
CA GLU A 51 -13.91 19.03 2.13
C GLU A 51 -13.72 17.88 3.14
N THR A 52 -13.28 16.70 2.68
CA THR A 52 -12.88 15.62 3.58
C THR A 52 -11.41 15.79 3.95
N ARG A 53 -11.15 16.75 4.84
CA ARG A 53 -10.01 16.85 5.79
C ARG A 53 -8.67 16.19 5.37
N SER A 54 -8.16 16.44 4.18
CA SER A 54 -6.72 16.33 3.94
C SER A 54 -6.07 17.61 4.46
N ASN A 55 -6.02 17.81 5.78
CA ASN A 55 -5.24 18.90 6.39
C ASN A 55 -3.75 18.50 6.31
N GLY A 56 -3.16 18.62 5.12
CA GLY A 56 -1.75 18.33 4.89
C GLY A 56 -0.92 19.59 5.08
N LEU A 57 0.02 19.58 6.02
CA LEU A 57 1.07 20.60 6.06
C LEU A 57 2.12 20.25 4.99
N PHE A 58 2.23 21.06 3.95
CA PHE A 58 3.37 20.98 3.04
C PHE A 58 4.60 21.55 3.71
N GLN A 59 5.73 20.85 3.57
CA GLN A 59 7.06 21.32 4.00
C GLN A 59 8.02 21.11 2.84
N ILE A 60 8.35 22.21 2.15
CA ILE A 60 9.11 22.16 0.91
C ILE A 60 10.45 22.85 1.14
N PRO A 61 11.58 22.12 1.04
CA PRO A 61 12.89 22.74 1.09
C PRO A 61 13.04 23.77 -0.04
N ILE A 62 13.41 24.98 0.31
CA ILE A 62 13.71 26.08 -0.62
C ILE A 62 15.16 26.55 -0.40
N GLU A 63 15.67 27.40 -1.29
CA GLU A 63 17.04 27.93 -1.20
C GLU A 63 18.12 26.84 -1.09
N GLN A 64 17.99 25.76 -1.86
CA GLN A 64 18.88 24.59 -1.82
C GLN A 64 18.94 23.93 -0.42
N GLY A 65 17.81 23.95 0.30
CA GLY A 65 17.68 23.33 1.63
C GLY A 65 18.09 24.23 2.80
N ARG A 66 18.41 25.50 2.57
CA ARG A 66 18.72 26.46 3.64
C ARG A 66 17.49 27.03 4.34
N ALA A 67 16.32 26.91 3.73
CA ALA A 67 15.04 27.30 4.30
C ALA A 67 13.94 26.29 3.92
N ALA A 68 12.81 26.33 4.62
CA ALA A 68 11.64 25.51 4.32
C ALA A 68 10.41 26.40 4.15
N LEU A 69 9.68 26.17 3.06
CA LEU A 69 8.35 26.72 2.82
C LEU A 69 7.32 25.78 3.45
N CYS A 70 6.64 26.25 4.49
CA CYS A 70 5.61 25.48 5.18
C CYS A 70 4.25 26.15 5.05
N PHE A 71 3.26 25.43 4.52
CA PHE A 71 1.88 25.94 4.40
C PHE A 71 0.87 24.80 4.48
N ALA A 72 -0.30 25.09 5.05
CA ALA A 72 -1.39 24.13 5.08
C ALA A 72 -2.00 23.99 3.67
N SER A 73 -2.40 22.78 3.30
CA SER A 73 -2.92 22.45 1.97
C SER A 73 -4.09 23.33 1.52
N GLU A 74 -4.92 23.79 2.46
CA GLU A 74 -6.02 24.72 2.22
C GLU A 74 -5.56 26.14 1.86
N GLN A 75 -4.28 26.46 2.03
CA GLN A 75 -3.69 27.72 1.58
C GLN A 75 -3.19 27.63 0.13
N LEU A 76 -3.16 26.44 -0.49
CA LEU A 76 -2.80 26.27 -1.89
C LEU A 76 -3.96 26.72 -2.80
N VAL A 77 -3.67 27.69 -3.67
CA VAL A 77 -4.66 28.29 -4.59
C VAL A 77 -4.41 27.88 -6.03
N GLY A 78 -3.15 27.64 -6.42
CA GLY A 78 -2.83 27.22 -7.78
C GLY A 78 -1.37 26.79 -7.96
N LEU A 79 -1.08 26.23 -9.13
CA LEU A 79 0.27 25.89 -9.58
C LEU A 79 0.48 26.45 -10.99
N VAL A 80 1.67 26.95 -11.27
CA VAL A 80 2.16 27.22 -12.63
C VAL A 80 3.33 26.29 -12.89
N THR A 81 3.33 25.59 -14.01
CA THR A 81 4.39 24.65 -14.37
C THR A 81 5.04 25.03 -15.69
N GLU A 82 6.37 24.97 -15.76
CA GLU A 82 7.15 25.13 -16.99
C GLU A 82 8.10 23.93 -17.17
N PRO A 83 7.92 23.06 -18.19
CA PRO A 83 6.88 23.11 -19.24
C PRO A 83 5.43 22.94 -18.74
N PRO A 84 4.41 23.28 -19.57
CA PRO A 84 3.01 23.12 -19.19
C PRO A 84 2.62 21.68 -18.86
N VAL A 85 2.07 21.46 -17.66
CA VAL A 85 1.44 20.21 -17.23
C VAL A 85 -0.07 20.46 -17.16
N PHE A 86 -0.83 19.78 -18.03
CA PHE A 86 -2.29 19.91 -18.07
C PHE A 86 -2.95 18.82 -17.25
N ILE A 87 -3.81 19.21 -16.30
CA ILE A 87 -4.62 18.31 -15.50
C ILE A 87 -6.00 18.18 -16.18
N GLN A 88 -6.38 16.98 -16.63
CA GLN A 88 -7.73 16.76 -17.18
C GLN A 88 -8.74 16.53 -16.06
N GLN A 89 -9.60 17.53 -15.81
CA GLN A 89 -10.80 17.37 -14.99
C GLN A 89 -11.89 16.66 -15.81
N ASN A 90 -12.13 15.39 -15.54
CA ASN A 90 -13.31 14.70 -16.09
C ASN A 90 -14.57 15.16 -15.33
N GLN A 91 -15.28 16.16 -15.86
CA GLN A 91 -16.65 16.45 -15.45
C GLN A 91 -17.56 15.32 -15.94
N THR A 92 -18.05 14.47 -15.05
CA THR A 92 -19.17 13.56 -15.36
C THR A 92 -20.25 13.60 -14.27
N ALA A 93 -21.32 14.31 -14.65
CA ALA A 93 -22.74 14.07 -14.41
C ALA A 93 -23.31 13.76 -13.01
N GLN A 94 -24.26 14.63 -12.66
CA GLN A 94 -25.26 14.70 -11.59
C GLN A 94 -25.89 13.41 -11.00
N PRO A 95 -26.47 13.52 -9.77
CA PRO A 95 -26.99 12.41 -8.99
C PRO A 95 -28.40 11.97 -9.41
N GLN A 96 -28.64 10.66 -9.49
CA GLN A 96 -29.99 10.09 -9.53
C GLN A 96 -30.23 9.08 -8.42
N THR A 97 -31.49 9.09 -8.00
CA THR A 97 -32.09 8.67 -6.74
C THR A 97 -32.36 7.16 -6.61
N LYS A 98 -32.17 6.66 -5.38
CA LYS A 98 -32.86 5.57 -4.65
C LYS A 98 -33.74 4.59 -5.47
N GLN A 99 -33.47 3.28 -5.40
CA GLN A 99 -34.12 2.32 -4.48
C GLN A 99 -33.64 0.86 -4.71
N PRO A 100 -33.85 -0.06 -3.73
CA PRO A 100 -33.09 -1.32 -3.61
C PRO A 100 -33.90 -2.57 -4.01
N GLN A 101 -33.29 -3.53 -4.70
CA GLN A 101 -33.79 -4.92 -4.75
C GLN A 101 -32.64 -5.94 -4.75
N GLN A 102 -32.70 -6.83 -3.74
CA GLN A 102 -31.98 -8.11 -3.66
C GLN A 102 -32.40 -9.04 -4.81
N ILE A 103 -31.52 -9.96 -5.24
CA ILE A 103 -31.67 -11.44 -5.29
C ILE A 103 -30.41 -12.05 -5.95
N TRP A 104 -30.00 -13.21 -5.42
CA TRP A 104 -28.77 -13.99 -5.66
C TRP A 104 -28.44 -14.40 -7.10
N ALA A 105 -27.15 -14.44 -7.45
CA ALA A 105 -26.53 -15.49 -8.27
C ALA A 105 -24.99 -15.35 -8.34
N ASN A 106 -24.28 -16.49 -8.35
CA ASN A 106 -22.84 -16.68 -8.50
C ASN A 106 -22.15 -15.72 -9.50
N PRO A 107 -20.89 -15.32 -9.29
CA PRO A 107 -20.06 -14.83 -10.37
C PRO A 107 -19.14 -15.94 -10.90
N THR A 108 -19.37 -16.35 -12.13
CA THR A 108 -18.33 -16.79 -13.09
C THR A 108 -18.51 -15.94 -14.35
N PRO A 109 -17.51 -15.78 -15.22
CA PRO A 109 -16.18 -15.23 -15.02
C PRO A 109 -15.93 -13.96 -15.87
N LYS A 110 -14.93 -13.17 -15.46
CA LYS A 110 -14.09 -12.25 -16.27
C LYS A 110 -14.77 -11.46 -17.40
N THR A 111 -15.25 -10.26 -17.07
CA THR A 111 -15.19 -9.11 -17.99
C THR A 111 -14.16 -8.14 -17.44
N THR A 112 -12.90 -8.31 -17.83
CA THR A 112 -11.88 -7.27 -17.67
C THR A 112 -12.26 -6.12 -18.59
N SER A 113 -12.74 -5.02 -18.02
CA SER A 113 -12.86 -3.75 -18.75
C SER A 113 -11.50 -3.43 -19.39
N PRO A 114 -11.44 -2.87 -20.63
CA PRO A 114 -10.19 -2.51 -21.27
C PRO A 114 -9.35 -1.63 -20.34
N GLY A 115 -8.13 -2.09 -20.00
CA GLY A 115 -7.19 -1.35 -19.14
C GLY A 115 -7.10 -1.81 -17.68
N ILE A 116 -7.94 -2.75 -17.22
CA ILE A 116 -7.76 -3.38 -15.89
C ILE A 116 -6.70 -4.48 -15.99
N ILE A 117 -5.73 -4.41 -15.08
CA ILE A 117 -4.63 -5.35 -14.88
C ILE A 117 -4.96 -6.14 -13.61
N PRO A 118 -5.36 -7.41 -13.72
CA PRO A 118 -5.65 -8.24 -12.56
C PRO A 118 -4.47 -8.34 -11.60
N SER A 119 -4.73 -8.24 -10.31
CA SER A 119 -3.71 -8.45 -9.29
C SER A 119 -3.65 -9.93 -8.93
N GLU A 120 -2.67 -10.65 -9.46
CA GLU A 120 -2.44 -12.06 -9.14
C GLU A 120 -1.77 -12.22 -7.77
N TYR A 121 -2.13 -13.31 -7.07
CA TYR A 121 -1.51 -13.70 -5.81
C TYR A 121 -1.40 -15.22 -5.76
N ILE A 122 -0.46 -15.72 -4.97
CA ILE A 122 -0.32 -17.14 -4.65
C ILE A 122 -0.42 -17.31 -3.13
N GLN A 123 -1.27 -18.22 -2.67
CA GLN A 123 -1.34 -18.59 -1.26
C GLN A 123 -0.95 -20.06 -1.09
N ILE A 124 0.06 -20.31 -0.26
CA ILE A 124 0.61 -21.63 0.02
C ILE A 124 0.18 -22.02 1.44
N ASP A 125 -0.52 -23.15 1.57
CA ASP A 125 -0.92 -23.73 2.85
C ASP A 125 0.19 -24.62 3.43
N ASN A 126 0.18 -24.79 4.75
CA ASN A 126 1.17 -25.56 5.50
C ASN A 126 2.61 -25.11 5.22
N PHE A 127 2.81 -23.78 5.22
CA PHE A 127 4.08 -23.18 4.81
C PHE A 127 5.23 -23.52 5.78
N LEU A 128 4.95 -23.46 7.08
CA LEU A 128 5.81 -24.04 8.10
C LEU A 128 5.34 -25.45 8.44
N SER A 129 6.23 -26.30 8.94
CA SER A 129 5.80 -27.55 9.57
C SER A 129 4.91 -27.24 10.78
N SER A 130 4.03 -28.18 11.15
CA SER A 130 3.16 -28.01 12.31
C SER A 130 3.95 -27.76 13.60
N GLU A 131 5.13 -28.35 13.73
CA GLU A 131 6.02 -28.14 14.88
C GLU A 131 6.58 -26.70 14.91
N GLU A 132 7.13 -26.22 13.80
CA GLU A 132 7.63 -24.84 13.68
C GLU A 132 6.52 -23.81 13.91
N ALA A 133 5.32 -24.04 13.36
CA ALA A 133 4.17 -23.15 13.56
C ALA A 133 3.73 -23.09 15.04
N ASN A 134 3.75 -24.23 15.73
CA ASN A 134 3.45 -24.30 17.17
C ASN A 134 4.54 -23.63 18.02
N GLN A 135 5.82 -23.82 17.66
CA GLN A 135 6.94 -23.16 18.32
C GLN A 135 6.87 -21.64 18.15
N LEU A 136 6.55 -21.16 16.95
CA LEU A 136 6.33 -19.74 16.67
C LEU A 136 5.17 -19.20 17.50
N LEU A 137 4.02 -19.86 17.52
CA LEU A 137 2.88 -19.42 18.32
C LEU A 137 3.28 -19.31 19.80
N ASN A 138 3.88 -20.35 20.38
CA ASN A 138 4.33 -20.35 21.77
C ASN A 138 5.36 -19.24 22.06
N PHE A 139 6.26 -18.94 21.12
CA PHE A 139 7.20 -17.83 21.23
C PHE A 139 6.48 -16.49 21.30
N VAL A 140 5.53 -16.24 20.39
CA VAL A 140 4.76 -14.99 20.34
C VAL A 140 3.98 -14.76 21.62
N LEU A 141 3.35 -15.81 22.17
CA LEU A 141 2.60 -15.71 23.43
C LEU A 141 3.49 -15.33 24.62
N ARG A 142 4.73 -15.84 24.69
CA ARG A 142 5.69 -15.44 25.73
C ARG A 142 6.19 -14.01 25.56
N LYS A 143 6.06 -13.45 24.35
CA LYS A 143 6.55 -12.13 23.96
C LYS A 143 5.47 -11.05 23.95
N GLU A 144 4.26 -11.33 24.42
CA GLU A 144 3.13 -10.38 24.45
C GLU A 144 3.50 -8.98 24.92
N LYS A 145 4.20 -8.87 26.06
CA LYS A 145 4.60 -7.59 26.65
C LYS A 145 5.64 -6.80 25.84
N ASP A 146 6.33 -7.45 24.90
CA ASP A 146 7.38 -6.85 24.07
C ASP A 146 6.78 -6.27 22.77
N PHE A 147 5.51 -6.53 22.47
CA PHE A 147 4.80 -5.94 21.34
C PHE A 147 4.53 -4.46 21.56
N VAL A 148 4.75 -3.66 20.52
CA VAL A 148 4.51 -2.21 20.52
C VAL A 148 3.53 -1.81 19.43
N PRO A 149 2.77 -0.70 19.59
CA PRO A 149 1.88 -0.22 18.53
C PRO A 149 2.63 0.06 17.23
N THR A 150 2.04 -0.32 16.10
CA THR A 150 2.59 0.03 14.78
C THR A 150 2.33 1.49 14.44
N SER A 151 3.26 2.12 13.73
CA SER A 151 3.07 3.42 13.08
C SER A 151 3.13 3.28 11.55
N THR A 152 2.61 4.29 10.85
CA THR A 152 2.84 4.47 9.41
C THR A 152 3.96 5.49 9.20
N SER A 153 4.49 5.58 7.98
CA SER A 153 5.47 6.62 7.60
C SER A 153 4.93 8.05 7.82
N THR A 154 3.61 8.23 7.83
CA THR A 154 2.91 9.49 8.09
C THR A 154 2.53 9.70 9.57
N ASN A 155 2.80 8.73 10.45
CA ASN A 155 2.32 8.67 11.84
C ASN A 155 0.80 8.85 12.00
N ASP A 156 0.01 8.57 10.95
CA ASP A 156 -1.45 8.59 11.04
C ASP A 156 -1.94 7.32 11.75
N ILE A 157 -2.22 7.48 13.04
CA ILE A 157 -2.74 6.43 13.93
C ILE A 157 -4.07 5.85 13.41
N SER A 158 -4.83 6.60 12.60
CA SER A 158 -6.09 6.16 12.02
C SER A 158 -5.93 5.34 10.74
N TYR A 159 -4.69 5.14 10.28
CA TYR A 159 -4.42 4.50 8.99
C TYR A 159 -4.01 3.04 9.14
N ARG A 160 -3.29 2.72 10.22
CA ARG A 160 -2.93 1.35 10.61
C ARG A 160 -3.11 1.18 12.10
N ARG A 161 -3.82 0.13 12.49
CA ARG A 161 -3.96 -0.27 13.89
C ARG A 161 -3.58 -1.72 14.03
N SER A 162 -2.41 -1.96 14.61
CA SER A 162 -1.87 -3.28 14.94
C SER A 162 -0.75 -3.15 15.97
N MET A 163 -0.26 -4.28 16.47
CA MET A 163 0.95 -4.35 17.28
C MET A 163 2.07 -5.04 16.49
N ALA A 164 3.33 -4.71 16.74
CA ALA A 164 4.49 -5.33 16.12
C ALA A 164 5.55 -5.74 17.15
N LEU A 165 6.26 -6.82 16.83
CA LEU A 165 7.51 -7.21 17.47
C LEU A 165 8.61 -7.16 16.41
N TYR A 166 9.60 -6.29 16.63
CA TYR A 166 10.66 -6.06 15.65
C TYR A 166 11.85 -7.02 15.81
N ASP A 167 12.06 -7.54 17.01
CA ASP A 167 13.19 -8.42 17.35
C ASP A 167 12.70 -9.86 17.60
N PHE A 168 12.90 -10.73 16.61
CA PHE A 168 12.51 -12.14 16.63
C PHE A 168 13.44 -12.99 15.72
N PRO A 169 14.77 -12.92 15.92
CA PRO A 169 15.78 -13.37 14.95
C PRO A 169 15.57 -14.81 14.49
N ASP A 170 15.41 -15.77 15.41
CA ASP A 170 15.27 -17.19 15.08
C ASP A 170 14.11 -17.47 14.09
N PHE A 171 12.95 -16.85 14.32
CA PHE A 171 11.78 -17.04 13.45
C PHE A 171 11.83 -16.16 12.19
N SER A 172 12.54 -15.02 12.25
CA SER A 172 12.80 -14.22 11.05
C SER A 172 13.77 -14.93 10.10
N GLU A 173 14.79 -15.62 10.61
CA GLU A 173 15.71 -16.42 9.81
C GLU A 173 14.99 -17.62 9.20
N LEU A 174 14.23 -18.36 10.01
CA LEU A 174 13.42 -19.48 9.54
C LEU A 174 12.48 -19.09 8.40
N ILE A 175 11.73 -17.99 8.54
CA ILE A 175 10.77 -17.59 7.48
C ILE A 175 11.50 -17.14 6.21
N ILE A 176 12.65 -16.47 6.35
CA ILE A 176 13.48 -16.03 5.22
C ILE A 176 14.00 -17.23 4.44
N GLU A 177 14.55 -18.24 5.12
CA GLU A 177 15.01 -19.48 4.49
C GLU A 177 13.88 -20.18 3.72
N ARG A 178 12.70 -20.30 4.34
CA ARG A 178 11.51 -20.91 3.71
C ARG A 178 11.07 -20.13 2.48
N ILE A 179 11.11 -18.80 2.53
CA ILE A 179 10.76 -17.94 1.40
C ILE A 179 11.78 -18.09 0.27
N GLN A 180 13.08 -18.08 0.56
CA GLN A 180 14.13 -18.25 -0.46
C GLN A 180 13.94 -19.53 -1.27
N MET A 181 13.52 -20.62 -0.63
CA MET A 181 13.26 -21.89 -1.31
C MET A 181 12.07 -21.85 -2.27
N VAL A 182 11.05 -21.02 -2.00
CA VAL A 182 9.82 -20.97 -2.81
C VAL A 182 9.77 -19.80 -3.80
N ILE A 183 10.65 -18.81 -3.70
CA ILE A 183 10.66 -17.63 -4.59
C ILE A 183 10.66 -18.03 -6.07
N PRO A 184 11.53 -18.95 -6.56
CA PRO A 184 11.52 -19.31 -7.98
C PRO A 184 10.15 -19.80 -8.47
N ASP A 185 9.51 -20.72 -7.73
CA ASP A 185 8.19 -21.24 -8.04
C ASP A 185 7.08 -20.17 -7.93
N VAL A 186 7.21 -19.26 -6.96
CA VAL A 186 6.26 -18.15 -6.78
C VAL A 186 6.35 -17.19 -7.97
N LEU A 187 7.55 -16.83 -8.41
CA LEU A 187 7.75 -15.95 -9.57
C LEU A 187 7.19 -16.59 -10.84
N GLU A 188 7.46 -17.88 -11.07
CA GLU A 188 6.91 -18.62 -12.21
C GLU A 188 5.37 -18.59 -12.20
N LYS A 189 4.75 -18.92 -11.06
CA LYS A 189 3.29 -18.95 -10.92
C LYS A 189 2.63 -17.58 -11.05
N LEU A 190 3.33 -16.51 -10.67
CA LEU A 190 2.88 -15.13 -10.86
C LEU A 190 3.18 -14.60 -12.27
N GLY A 191 3.87 -15.38 -13.12
CA GLY A 191 4.27 -14.95 -14.47
C GLY A 191 5.31 -13.85 -14.47
N LEU A 192 6.16 -13.80 -13.44
CA LEU A 192 7.19 -12.79 -13.25
C LEU A 192 8.57 -13.29 -13.69
N PRO A 193 9.42 -12.42 -14.27
CA PRO A 193 10.80 -12.78 -14.54
C PRO A 193 11.57 -12.98 -13.23
N SER A 194 12.56 -13.86 -13.26
CA SER A 194 13.52 -13.99 -12.15
C SER A 194 14.31 -12.69 -11.95
N PHE A 195 14.58 -12.35 -10.70
CA PHE A 195 15.46 -11.23 -10.34
C PHE A 195 16.42 -11.64 -9.21
N PRO A 196 17.60 -11.01 -9.10
CA PRO A 196 18.50 -11.24 -7.98
C PRO A 196 17.86 -10.73 -6.68
N VAL A 197 17.69 -11.60 -5.70
CA VAL A 197 17.15 -11.20 -4.39
C VAL A 197 18.24 -10.48 -3.60
N SER A 198 18.06 -9.19 -3.33
CA SER A 198 19.02 -8.38 -2.58
C SER A 198 18.80 -8.45 -1.07
N GLN A 199 17.55 -8.58 -0.64
CA GLN A 199 17.15 -8.67 0.77
C GLN A 199 15.76 -9.28 0.90
N ILE A 200 15.50 -9.94 2.04
CA ILE A 200 14.15 -10.29 2.47
C ILE A 200 13.93 -9.65 3.85
N GLU A 201 12.93 -8.79 3.94
CA GLU A 201 12.52 -8.11 5.16
C GLU A 201 11.43 -8.92 5.86
N ALA A 202 11.43 -8.98 7.20
CA ALA A 202 10.40 -9.66 7.99
C ALA A 202 9.95 -8.80 9.19
N GLN A 203 8.64 -8.72 9.41
CA GLN A 203 8.00 -8.04 10.52
C GLN A 203 6.92 -8.94 11.13
N LEU A 204 7.02 -9.22 12.42
CA LEU A 204 5.99 -9.93 13.18
C LEU A 204 4.93 -8.93 13.67
N THR A 205 3.65 -9.20 13.41
CA THR A 205 2.55 -8.35 13.83
C THR A 205 1.38 -9.12 14.44
N ALA A 206 0.64 -8.46 15.32
CA ALA A 206 -0.59 -8.95 15.91
C ALA A 206 -1.73 -7.96 15.61
N HIS A 207 -2.82 -8.48 15.06
CA HIS A 207 -4.06 -7.73 14.84
C HIS A 207 -5.15 -8.35 15.72
N ASN A 208 -5.63 -7.58 16.69
CA ASN A 208 -6.72 -7.97 17.59
C ASN A 208 -8.03 -7.23 17.23
N ASP A 209 -9.03 -7.19 18.11
CA ASP A 209 -10.33 -6.59 17.82
C ASP A 209 -10.23 -5.13 17.30
N GLY A 210 -10.95 -4.85 16.23
CA GLY A 210 -10.97 -3.55 15.55
C GLY A 210 -9.64 -3.12 14.92
N ASN A 211 -8.65 -4.01 14.81
CA ASN A 211 -7.38 -3.74 14.13
C ASN A 211 -7.54 -3.87 12.61
N TYR A 212 -6.84 -3.05 11.84
CA TYR A 212 -6.96 -2.96 10.38
C TYR A 212 -5.72 -2.27 9.78
N TYR A 213 -5.61 -2.28 8.45
CA TYR A 213 -4.66 -1.45 7.72
C TYR A 213 -5.30 -0.99 6.40
N LYS A 214 -5.49 0.31 6.24
CA LYS A 214 -6.15 0.91 5.06
C LYS A 214 -5.35 0.71 3.76
N ILE A 215 -6.01 0.97 2.64
CA ILE A 215 -5.49 0.83 1.28
C ILE A 215 -4.12 1.50 1.10
N HIS A 216 -3.09 0.71 0.80
CA HIS A 216 -1.72 1.17 0.54
C HIS A 216 -1.02 0.26 -0.49
N ASN A 217 0.15 0.67 -0.97
CA ASN A 217 1.13 -0.22 -1.60
C ASN A 217 2.40 -0.25 -0.75
N ASP A 218 3.30 -1.16 -1.08
CA ASP A 218 4.48 -1.41 -0.26
C ASP A 218 5.78 -0.91 -0.85
N ASN A 219 5.73 -0.35 -2.07
CA ASN A 219 6.89 0.18 -2.80
C ASN A 219 6.69 1.62 -3.30
N GLY A 220 5.77 2.37 -2.68
CA GLY A 220 5.41 3.73 -3.09
C GLY A 220 6.41 4.83 -2.72
N SER A 221 7.51 4.51 -2.02
CA SER A 221 8.54 5.47 -1.61
C SER A 221 9.94 5.06 -2.08
N THR A 222 10.89 5.99 -2.12
CA THR A 222 12.25 5.74 -2.62
C THR A 222 12.99 4.64 -1.85
N ASP A 223 12.82 4.59 -0.54
CA ASP A 223 13.39 3.57 0.36
C ASP A 223 12.74 2.19 0.18
N THR A 224 11.53 2.13 -0.37
CA THR A 224 10.75 0.91 -0.56
C THR A 224 10.66 0.47 -2.03
N ALA A 225 11.18 1.28 -2.95
CA ALA A 225 11.05 1.11 -4.40
C ALA A 225 11.63 -0.20 -4.96
N THR A 226 12.55 -0.86 -4.24
CA THR A 226 13.11 -2.15 -4.68
C THR A 226 12.37 -3.36 -4.13
N ARG A 227 11.32 -3.17 -3.33
CA ARG A 227 10.41 -4.25 -2.94
C ARG A 227 9.59 -4.67 -4.15
N GLU A 228 9.80 -5.91 -4.58
CA GLU A 228 9.16 -6.48 -5.77
C GLU A 228 7.96 -7.34 -5.38
N LEU A 229 8.13 -8.18 -4.34
CA LEU A 229 7.06 -9.01 -3.78
C LEU A 229 6.78 -8.62 -2.33
N THR A 230 5.50 -8.57 -2.00
CA THR A 230 4.99 -8.56 -0.62
C THR A 230 4.57 -9.99 -0.26
N TYR A 231 4.86 -10.38 0.99
CA TYR A 231 4.32 -11.60 1.56
C TYR A 231 3.68 -11.38 2.92
N VAL A 232 2.69 -12.23 3.23
CA VAL A 232 2.05 -12.27 4.55
C VAL A 232 1.84 -13.73 4.96
N TYR A 233 2.57 -14.18 5.98
CA TYR A 233 2.37 -15.49 6.61
C TYR A 233 1.40 -15.35 7.78
N TYR A 234 0.32 -16.14 7.79
CA TYR A 234 -0.75 -16.13 8.78
C TYR A 234 -0.64 -17.28 9.77
N PHE A 235 -0.77 -16.98 11.06
CA PHE A 235 -0.87 -18.00 12.10
C PHE A 235 -1.73 -17.53 13.29
N TYR A 236 -2.34 -18.47 14.00
CA TYR A 236 -3.17 -18.22 15.17
C TYR A 236 -3.44 -19.51 15.96
N GLN A 237 -3.88 -19.37 17.22
CA GLN A 237 -4.38 -20.50 17.99
C GLN A 237 -5.58 -21.16 17.30
N THR A 238 -5.73 -22.47 17.44
CA THR A 238 -6.88 -23.19 16.88
C THR A 238 -7.82 -23.65 18.00
N PRO A 239 -9.16 -23.59 17.80
CA PRO A 239 -9.88 -23.13 16.61
C PRO A 239 -9.73 -21.61 16.36
N LYS A 240 -9.98 -21.16 15.12
CA LYS A 240 -9.83 -19.75 14.72
C LYS A 240 -10.68 -18.86 15.64
N PRO A 241 -10.09 -17.96 16.44
CA PRO A 241 -10.81 -17.25 17.50
C PRO A 241 -11.36 -15.88 17.05
N PHE A 242 -11.19 -15.53 15.77
CA PHE A 242 -11.62 -14.26 15.20
C PHE A 242 -12.31 -14.43 13.84
N THR A 243 -13.12 -13.44 13.46
CA THR A 243 -13.65 -13.26 12.11
C THR A 243 -13.09 -11.99 11.47
N GLY A 244 -13.27 -11.80 10.17
CA GLY A 244 -12.67 -10.67 9.47
C GLY A 244 -11.16 -10.82 9.30
N GLY A 245 -10.48 -9.69 9.08
CA GLY A 245 -9.03 -9.66 8.87
C GLY A 245 -8.60 -10.19 7.50
N GLU A 246 -9.49 -10.26 6.52
CA GLU A 246 -9.15 -10.60 5.15
C GLU A 246 -8.21 -9.54 4.56
N LEU A 247 -7.31 -9.97 3.69
CA LEU A 247 -6.49 -9.09 2.87
C LEU A 247 -7.20 -8.89 1.53
N LEU A 248 -7.52 -7.66 1.18
CA LEU A 248 -8.01 -7.30 -0.15
C LEU A 248 -6.85 -6.84 -1.01
N ILE A 249 -6.71 -7.38 -2.21
CA ILE A 249 -5.70 -6.98 -3.20
C ILE A 249 -6.44 -6.44 -4.42
N TYR A 250 -6.36 -5.14 -4.66
CA TYR A 250 -7.09 -4.46 -5.72
C TYR A 250 -6.44 -4.69 -7.07
N ASP A 251 -7.25 -4.95 -8.09
CA ASP A 251 -6.78 -4.93 -9.47
C ASP A 251 -6.28 -3.52 -9.81
N SER A 252 -5.27 -3.44 -10.65
CA SER A 252 -4.66 -2.17 -11.04
C SER A 252 -5.21 -1.68 -12.37
N LYS A 253 -5.07 -0.40 -12.65
CA LYS A 253 -5.12 0.17 -14.00
C LYS A 253 -3.98 1.16 -14.15
N ILE A 254 -3.60 1.45 -15.40
CA ILE A 254 -2.61 2.50 -15.67
C ILE A 254 -3.37 3.79 -15.97
N GLU A 255 -3.22 4.78 -15.10
CA GLU A 255 -3.73 6.14 -15.30
C GLU A 255 -2.55 7.11 -15.27
N ASN A 256 -2.41 7.90 -16.34
CA ASN A 256 -1.31 8.86 -16.49
C ASN A 256 0.10 8.27 -16.32
N GLY A 257 0.29 6.99 -16.70
CA GLY A 257 1.57 6.28 -16.55
C GLY A 257 1.80 5.64 -15.18
N PHE A 258 0.83 5.74 -14.26
CA PHE A 258 0.93 5.20 -12.90
C PHE A 258 -0.05 4.05 -12.66
N PHE A 259 0.36 3.07 -11.85
CA PHE A 259 -0.56 2.05 -11.35
C PHE A 259 -1.46 2.64 -10.26
N VAL A 260 -2.76 2.57 -10.47
CA VAL A 260 -3.77 2.93 -9.47
C VAL A 260 -4.72 1.75 -9.26
N GLY A 261 -5.29 1.64 -8.07
CA GLY A 261 -6.30 0.62 -7.77
C GLY A 261 -7.60 0.88 -8.50
N THR A 262 -8.36 -0.19 -8.69
CA THR A 262 -9.72 -0.17 -9.22
C THR A 262 -10.72 -0.57 -8.13
N GLU A 263 -12.00 -0.60 -8.46
CA GLU A 263 -13.05 -1.08 -7.54
C GLU A 263 -13.10 -2.61 -7.44
N THR A 264 -12.42 -3.32 -8.34
CA THR A 264 -12.34 -4.79 -8.31
C THR A 264 -11.12 -5.25 -7.52
N PHE A 265 -11.29 -6.32 -6.76
CA PHE A 265 -10.27 -6.86 -5.88
C PHE A 265 -10.41 -8.36 -5.71
N LYS A 266 -9.32 -8.99 -5.30
CA LYS A 266 -9.31 -10.36 -4.80
C LYS A 266 -9.27 -10.34 -3.28
N THR A 267 -9.99 -11.27 -2.66
CA THR A 267 -10.00 -11.45 -1.21
C THR A 267 -9.16 -12.66 -0.83
N VAL A 268 -8.20 -12.47 0.07
CA VAL A 268 -7.35 -13.52 0.62
C VAL A 268 -7.77 -13.77 2.07
N ALA A 269 -8.24 -14.99 2.34
CA ALA A 269 -8.59 -15.41 3.68
C ALA A 269 -7.32 -15.66 4.52
N PRO A 270 -7.25 -15.22 5.79
CA PRO A 270 -6.15 -15.52 6.69
C PRO A 270 -6.27 -16.98 7.17
N ARG A 271 -5.85 -17.92 6.32
CA ARG A 271 -5.84 -19.36 6.62
C ARG A 271 -4.64 -19.69 7.51
N ASN A 272 -4.84 -20.50 8.55
CA ASN A 272 -3.78 -20.80 9.50
C ASN A 272 -2.61 -21.49 8.80
N ASN A 273 -1.38 -21.19 9.23
CA ASN A 273 -0.15 -21.74 8.67
C ASN A 273 -0.10 -21.61 7.13
N SER A 274 -0.50 -20.46 6.61
CA SER A 274 -0.45 -20.17 5.17
C SER A 274 0.30 -18.87 4.90
N ILE A 275 0.99 -18.80 3.76
CA ILE A 275 1.65 -17.57 3.30
C ILE A 275 1.04 -17.13 1.98
N VAL A 276 0.78 -15.84 1.82
CA VAL A 276 0.40 -15.23 0.54
C VAL A 276 1.53 -14.41 -0.03
N PHE A 277 1.71 -14.43 -1.35
CA PHE A 277 2.63 -13.60 -2.12
C PHE A 277 1.89 -12.85 -3.22
N PHE A 278 2.25 -11.58 -3.44
CA PHE A 278 1.74 -10.73 -4.52
C PHE A 278 2.74 -9.59 -4.81
N LEU A 279 2.55 -8.88 -5.92
CA LEU A 279 3.43 -7.75 -6.28
C LEU A 279 3.28 -6.57 -5.31
N SER A 280 4.39 -6.01 -4.82
CA SER A 280 4.38 -4.90 -3.86
C SER A 280 3.74 -3.61 -4.38
N ARG A 281 3.63 -3.44 -5.71
CA ARG A 281 2.93 -2.31 -6.34
C ARG A 281 1.41 -2.38 -6.23
N CYS A 282 0.84 -3.54 -5.95
CA CYS A 282 -0.60 -3.70 -5.86
C CYS A 282 -1.14 -2.95 -4.64
N LEU A 283 -2.15 -2.11 -4.85
CA LEU A 283 -2.88 -1.53 -3.73
C LEU A 283 -3.61 -2.66 -2.99
N HIS A 284 -3.56 -2.61 -1.67
CA HIS A 284 -4.16 -3.62 -0.80
C HIS A 284 -4.53 -3.06 0.57
N GLU A 285 -5.48 -3.71 1.25
CA GLU A 285 -5.87 -3.38 2.61
C GLU A 285 -6.16 -4.61 3.45
N VAL A 286 -6.06 -4.47 4.77
CA VAL A 286 -6.48 -5.47 5.75
C VAL A 286 -7.78 -5.02 6.37
N LEU A 287 -8.85 -5.77 6.12
CA LEU A 287 -10.16 -5.51 6.70
C LEU A 287 -10.13 -5.61 8.23
N PRO A 288 -11.05 -4.93 8.93
CA PRO A 288 -11.14 -5.01 10.38
C PRO A 288 -11.22 -6.44 10.90
N VAL A 289 -10.39 -6.75 11.90
CA VAL A 289 -10.48 -7.99 12.67
C VAL A 289 -11.57 -7.85 13.73
N HIS A 290 -12.39 -8.88 13.89
CA HIS A 290 -13.35 -8.99 14.98
C HIS A 290 -12.96 -10.15 15.89
N CYS A 291 -12.51 -9.83 17.11
CA CYS A 291 -12.06 -10.77 18.13
C CYS A 291 -12.72 -10.41 19.47
N PRO A 292 -13.94 -10.90 19.75
CA PRO A 292 -14.74 -10.43 20.89
C PRO A 292 -14.07 -10.54 22.26
N SER A 293 -13.19 -11.52 22.46
CA SER A 293 -12.50 -11.72 23.73
C SER A 293 -11.45 -10.64 24.03
N GLN A 294 -10.95 -9.99 22.98
CA GLN A 294 -9.82 -9.06 23.00
C GLN A 294 -8.52 -9.65 23.59
N ALA A 295 -8.47 -10.96 23.80
CA ALA A 295 -7.32 -11.62 24.40
C ALA A 295 -6.18 -11.69 23.38
N PHE A 296 -4.95 -11.36 23.79
CA PHE A 296 -3.81 -11.33 22.89
C PHE A 296 -3.55 -12.67 22.22
N VAL A 297 -3.68 -13.77 22.97
CA VAL A 297 -3.56 -15.15 22.47
C VAL A 297 -4.50 -15.47 21.31
N GLU A 298 -5.61 -14.73 21.21
CA GLU A 298 -6.66 -14.87 20.20
C GLU A 298 -6.48 -13.90 19.02
N SER A 299 -5.32 -13.25 18.91
CA SER A 299 -5.03 -12.33 17.80
C SER A 299 -4.86 -13.07 16.47
N ARG A 300 -5.10 -12.33 15.38
CA ARG A 300 -4.60 -12.66 14.05
C ARG A 300 -3.13 -12.26 13.97
N PHE A 301 -2.23 -13.24 14.09
CA PHE A 301 -0.81 -12.98 13.96
C PHE A 301 -0.35 -13.12 12.51
N THR A 302 0.63 -12.30 12.14
CA THR A 302 1.32 -12.45 10.86
C THR A 302 2.82 -12.26 10.98
N ILE A 303 3.57 -12.92 10.10
CA ILE A 303 4.88 -12.43 9.68
C ILE A 303 4.69 -11.85 8.28
N ASN A 304 4.66 -10.52 8.17
CA ASN A 304 4.59 -9.82 6.89
C ASN A 304 5.98 -9.30 6.50
N GLY A 305 6.23 -9.16 5.20
CA GLY A 305 7.55 -8.75 4.73
C GLY A 305 7.64 -8.59 3.24
N TRP A 306 8.86 -8.33 2.77
CA TRP A 306 9.11 -7.94 1.39
C TRP A 306 10.37 -8.59 0.82
N VAL A 307 10.30 -9.04 -0.43
CA VAL A 307 11.44 -9.53 -1.21
C VAL A 307 11.91 -8.39 -2.11
N ARG A 308 13.19 -8.01 -1.97
CA ARG A 308 13.80 -6.91 -2.71
C ARG A 308 14.63 -7.42 -3.90
N ARG A 309 14.63 -6.66 -4.99
CA ARG A 309 15.54 -6.81 -6.13
C ARG A 309 16.77 -5.90 -6.04
#